data_AF-A0A9E4EYK2-F1
#
_entry.id   AF-A0A9E4EYK2-F1
#
_cell.length_a   1.000
_cell.length_b   1.000
_cell.length_c   1.000
_cell.angle_alpha   90.00
_cell.angle_beta   90.00
_cell.angle_gamma   90.00
#
_symmetry.space_group_name_H-M   'P 1'
#
loop_
_entity.id
_entity.type
_entity.pdbx_description
1 polymer ?
#
loop_
_entity_poly.entity_id
_entity_poly.type
_entity_poly.pdbx_seq_one_letter_code
_entity_poly.pdbx_strand_id
1 'polypeptide(L)'
;MRSIQFGDVRKKILGELSPGAPERRTAMKLTYEHAHILHSDHDEAVRFYREILGARVVDTRERKGAPQTKLMVGGGMLIVRGVRPGEEPTPPGRTPRMGVDHIGFYVEKGELDAARGILIECGVPIIEEDDMPHLKYLYFQGPDGVVIELMETKAPLGVSPPEQDEES
;
A
#
# COMPACT_ATOMS: atom_id res chain seq x y z
N MET A 1 -13.69 -1.83 22.36
CA MET A 1 -12.33 -1.27 22.11
C MET A 1 -12.43 0.23 22.38
N ARG A 2 -11.68 0.79 23.34
CA ARG A 2 -11.75 2.24 23.62
C ARG A 2 -11.07 2.98 22.47
N SER A 3 -11.85 3.70 21.66
CA SER A 3 -11.34 4.62 20.66
C SER A 3 -10.49 5.68 21.36
N ILE A 4 -9.26 5.88 20.90
CA ILE A 4 -8.47 7.03 21.31
C ILE A 4 -9.21 8.26 20.77
N GLN A 5 -9.82 9.05 21.65
CA GLN A 5 -10.37 10.34 21.22
C GLN A 5 -9.20 11.25 20.87
N PHE A 6 -9.05 11.60 19.59
CA PHE A 6 -7.97 12.45 19.08
C PHE A 6 -7.83 13.79 19.85
N GLY A 7 -8.92 14.28 20.47
CA GLY A 7 -8.91 15.45 21.34
C GLY A 7 -7.99 15.33 22.56
N ASP A 8 -7.88 14.14 23.16
CA ASP A 8 -7.03 13.89 24.34
C ASP A 8 -5.54 13.80 23.98
N VAL A 9 -5.25 13.30 22.77
CA VAL A 9 -3.90 13.27 22.21
C VAL A 9 -3.44 14.69 21.93
N ARG A 10 -4.28 15.51 21.28
CA ARG A 10 -3.97 16.91 21.00
C ARG A 10 -3.76 17.73 22.28
N LYS A 11 -4.55 17.52 23.32
CA LYS A 11 -4.42 18.21 24.63
C LYS A 11 -3.16 17.79 25.39
N LYS A 12 -2.69 16.54 25.25
CA LYS A 12 -1.40 16.06 25.79
C LYS A 12 -0.19 16.54 24.98
N ILE A 13 -0.34 16.70 23.67
CA ILE A 13 0.70 17.20 22.76
C ILE A 13 0.88 18.72 22.90
N LEU A 14 -0.21 19.47 23.05
CA LEU A 14 -0.24 20.94 23.10
C LEU A 14 -0.36 21.51 24.52
N GLY A 15 0.01 20.76 25.56
CA GLY A 15 0.01 21.28 26.93
C GLY A 15 0.76 22.62 26.99
N GLU A 16 0.05 23.66 27.45
CA GLU A 16 0.39 25.09 27.41
C GLU A 16 1.88 25.37 27.17
N LEU A 17 2.18 25.94 26.00
CA LEU A 17 3.51 26.39 25.58
C LEU A 17 4.09 27.38 26.60
N SER A 18 4.72 26.86 27.66
CA SER A 18 5.60 27.65 28.51
C SER A 18 6.90 27.90 27.75
N PRO A 19 7.36 29.15 27.61
CA PRO A 19 8.64 29.45 26.97
C PRO A 19 9.78 28.71 27.65
N GLY A 20 10.49 27.84 26.92
CA GLY A 20 11.69 27.14 27.40
C GLY A 20 11.54 25.66 27.74
N ALA A 21 10.37 25.04 27.55
CA ALA A 21 10.24 23.58 27.68
C ALA A 21 10.92 22.86 26.50
N PRO A 22 11.67 21.76 26.72
CA PRO A 22 12.25 20.98 25.62
C PRO A 22 11.13 20.42 24.74
N GLU A 23 11.32 20.46 23.42
CA GLU A 23 10.40 19.90 22.42
C GLU A 23 10.01 18.47 22.84
N ARG A 24 8.76 18.27 23.29
CA ARG A 24 8.25 16.93 23.53
C ARG A 24 8.14 16.26 22.17
N ARG A 25 8.90 15.19 21.95
CA ARG A 25 8.73 14.32 20.77
C ARG A 25 7.34 13.70 20.84
N THR A 26 6.41 14.27 20.09
CA THR A 26 4.99 13.89 20.07
C THR A 26 4.69 12.85 18.99
N ALA A 27 5.64 12.64 18.08
CA ALA A 27 5.61 11.63 17.03
C ALA A 27 6.76 10.63 17.19
N MET A 28 6.48 9.38 16.85
CA MET A 28 7.48 8.31 16.78
C MET A 28 8.33 8.48 15.52
N LYS A 29 9.62 8.19 15.61
CA LYS A 29 10.49 8.03 14.44
C LYS A 29 10.34 6.59 13.95
N LEU A 30 9.67 6.40 12.81
CA LEU A 30 9.36 5.08 12.26
C LEU A 30 9.99 4.93 10.87
N THR A 31 10.31 3.70 10.50
CA THR A 31 10.68 3.30 9.15
C THR A 31 9.72 2.20 8.73
N TYR A 32 9.17 2.31 7.52
CA TYR A 32 8.33 1.25 6.99
C TYR A 32 9.17 -0.02 6.80
N GLU A 33 8.68 -1.16 7.29
CA GLU A 33 9.38 -2.43 7.13
C GLU A 33 8.58 -3.39 6.26
N HIS A 34 7.31 -3.66 6.57
CA HIS A 34 6.49 -4.58 5.79
C HIS A 34 4.99 -4.37 5.95
N ALA A 35 4.24 -4.94 5.01
CA ALA A 35 2.81 -5.21 5.13
C ALA A 35 2.56 -6.72 5.05
N HIS A 36 1.61 -7.21 5.85
CA HIS A 36 1.12 -8.57 5.73
C HIS A 36 -0.10 -8.60 4.79
N ILE A 37 -0.08 -9.50 3.81
CA ILE A 37 -1.22 -9.72 2.92
C ILE A 37 -1.64 -11.18 3.07
N LEU A 38 -2.91 -11.37 3.40
CA LEU A 38 -3.50 -12.68 3.59
C LEU A 38 -4.15 -13.13 2.28
N HIS A 39 -3.84 -14.35 1.88
CA HIS A 39 -4.40 -14.96 0.68
C HIS A 39 -5.07 -16.30 0.96
N SER A 40 -6.11 -16.59 0.18
CA SER A 40 -6.81 -17.88 0.21
C SER A 40 -5.95 -18.97 -0.44
N ASP A 41 -5.22 -18.62 -1.51
CA ASP A 41 -4.17 -19.43 -2.12
C ASP A 41 -2.81 -18.71 -2.00
N HIS A 42 -1.97 -19.22 -1.10
CA HIS A 42 -0.65 -18.63 -0.82
C HIS A 42 0.29 -18.73 -2.03
N ASP A 43 0.32 -19.86 -2.72
CA ASP A 43 1.32 -20.12 -3.77
C ASP A 43 0.95 -19.39 -5.06
N GLU A 44 -0.35 -19.30 -5.36
CA GLU A 44 -0.86 -18.46 -6.44
C GLU A 44 -0.54 -16.98 -6.20
N ALA A 45 -0.72 -16.50 -4.97
CA ALA A 45 -0.38 -15.14 -4.63
C ALA A 45 1.11 -14.84 -4.74
N VAL A 46 1.97 -15.72 -4.20
CA VAL A 46 3.43 -15.58 -4.34
C VAL A 46 3.83 -15.56 -5.81
N ARG A 47 3.26 -16.42 -6.65
CA ARG A 47 3.53 -16.44 -8.10
C ARG A 47 3.15 -15.12 -8.75
N PHE A 48 1.93 -14.62 -8.50
CA PHE A 48 1.47 -13.35 -9.04
C PHE A 48 2.43 -12.20 -8.70
N TYR A 49 2.81 -12.04 -7.43
CA TYR A 49 3.68 -10.92 -7.04
C TYR A 49 5.08 -11.04 -7.67
N ARG A 50 5.59 -12.25 -7.89
CA ARG A 50 6.86 -12.47 -8.57
C ARG A 50 6.79 -12.15 -10.07
N GLU A 51 5.75 -12.62 -10.74
CA GLU A 51 5.64 -12.54 -12.19
C GLU A 51 5.13 -11.17 -12.66
N ILE A 52 4.18 -10.57 -11.94
CA ILE A 52 3.57 -9.29 -12.30
C ILE A 52 4.31 -8.10 -11.70
N LEU A 53 4.71 -8.17 -10.42
CA LEU A 53 5.41 -7.06 -9.76
C LEU A 53 6.94 -7.23 -9.70
N GLY A 54 7.49 -8.28 -10.30
CA GLY A 54 8.92 -8.56 -10.24
C GLY A 54 9.43 -8.83 -8.82
N ALA A 55 8.56 -9.25 -7.89
CA ALA A 55 8.93 -9.43 -6.50
C ALA A 55 9.96 -10.56 -6.34
N ARG A 56 10.93 -10.36 -5.44
CA ARG A 56 11.94 -11.36 -5.11
C ARG A 56 11.61 -12.08 -3.81
N VAL A 57 11.55 -13.41 -3.86
CA VAL A 57 11.44 -14.23 -2.65
C VAL A 57 12.69 -14.08 -1.80
N VAL A 58 12.51 -13.71 -0.53
CA VAL A 58 13.58 -13.68 0.47
C VAL A 58 13.61 -14.97 1.25
N ASP A 59 12.44 -15.47 1.62
CA ASP A 59 12.29 -16.58 2.55
C ASP A 59 10.84 -17.08 2.55
N THR A 60 10.67 -18.40 2.61
CA THR A 60 9.38 -19.08 2.68
C THR A 60 9.42 -20.11 3.80
N ARG A 61 8.41 -20.12 4.65
CA ARG A 61 8.35 -21.00 5.82
C ARG A 61 6.92 -21.18 6.32
N GLU A 62 6.68 -22.27 7.03
CA GLU A 62 5.45 -22.41 7.80
C GLU A 62 5.54 -21.60 9.11
N ARG A 63 4.46 -20.88 9.44
CA ARG A 63 4.31 -20.10 10.68
C ARG A 63 2.89 -20.21 11.21
N LYS A 64 2.77 -20.77 12.41
CA LYS A 64 1.49 -21.00 13.09
C LYS A 64 0.50 -21.85 12.25
N GLY A 65 1.02 -22.90 11.61
CA GLY A 65 0.21 -23.83 10.80
C GLY A 65 -0.26 -23.28 9.46
N ALA A 66 0.35 -22.19 8.95
CA ALA A 66 0.09 -21.67 7.62
C ALA A 66 1.39 -21.28 6.91
N PRO A 67 1.45 -21.36 5.57
CA PRO A 67 2.60 -20.90 4.81
C PRO A 67 2.74 -19.37 4.91
N GLN A 68 3.98 -18.91 4.92
CA GLN A 68 4.32 -17.50 4.94
C GLN A 68 5.57 -17.25 4.09
N THR A 69 5.47 -16.36 3.12
CA THR A 69 6.56 -15.96 2.23
C THR A 69 6.83 -14.47 2.33
N LYS A 70 8.10 -14.11 2.52
CA LYS A 70 8.59 -12.75 2.49
C LYS A 70 9.06 -12.41 1.07
N LEU A 71 8.50 -11.33 0.52
CA LEU A 71 8.79 -10.83 -0.81
C LEU A 71 9.35 -9.40 -0.73
N MET A 72 10.49 -9.14 -1.37
CA MET A 72 10.93 -7.77 -1.63
C MET A 72 10.34 -7.29 -2.95
N VAL A 73 9.73 -6.12 -2.95
CA VAL A 73 9.11 -5.50 -4.13
C VAL A 73 9.14 -3.98 -3.99
N GLY A 74 9.55 -3.27 -5.05
CA GLY A 74 9.55 -1.80 -5.07
C GLY A 74 10.30 -1.13 -3.90
N GLY A 75 11.34 -1.76 -3.36
CA GLY A 75 12.09 -1.26 -2.19
C GLY A 75 11.45 -1.53 -0.83
N GLY A 76 10.25 -2.12 -0.77
CA GLY A 76 9.58 -2.54 0.45
C GLY A 76 9.44 -4.07 0.59
N MET A 77 8.86 -4.52 1.70
CA MET A 77 8.55 -5.94 1.92
C MET A 77 7.05 -6.20 2.00
N LEU A 78 6.60 -7.22 1.27
CA LEU A 78 5.29 -7.84 1.46
C LEU A 78 5.48 -9.21 2.10
N ILE A 79 4.66 -9.52 3.10
CA ILE A 79 4.60 -10.85 3.71
C ILE A 79 3.28 -11.49 3.32
N VAL A 80 3.35 -12.34 2.29
CA VAL A 80 2.24 -13.17 1.83
C VAL A 80 2.06 -14.30 2.83
N ARG A 81 0.86 -14.45 3.38
CA ARG A 81 0.53 -15.50 4.34
C ARG A 81 -0.74 -16.24 3.93
N GLY A 82 -0.78 -17.54 4.22
CA GLY A 82 -2.02 -18.31 4.18
C GLY A 82 -2.90 -18.05 5.40
N VAL A 83 -4.13 -18.55 5.31
CA VAL A 83 -5.10 -18.58 6.42
C VAL A 83 -4.63 -19.56 7.49
N ARG A 84 -4.56 -19.10 8.74
CA ARG A 84 -4.14 -19.96 9.86
C ARG A 84 -5.31 -20.79 10.40
N PRO A 85 -5.04 -21.93 11.05
CA PRO A 85 -6.07 -22.70 11.73
C PRO A 85 -6.87 -21.83 12.70
N GLY A 86 -8.19 -21.83 12.57
CA GLY A 86 -9.13 -21.06 13.39
C GLY A 86 -9.30 -19.59 13.00
N GLU A 87 -8.64 -19.10 11.95
CA GLU A 87 -8.97 -17.81 11.36
C GLU A 87 -10.17 -17.95 10.41
N GLU A 88 -11.10 -16.99 10.46
CA GLU A 88 -12.20 -16.84 9.51
C GLU A 88 -12.10 -15.47 8.84
N PRO A 89 -11.18 -15.30 7.87
CA PRO A 89 -11.04 -14.04 7.17
C PRO A 89 -12.32 -13.71 6.39
N THR A 90 -12.65 -12.42 6.32
CA THR A 90 -13.73 -11.97 5.44
C THR A 90 -13.41 -12.42 4.00
N PRO A 91 -14.38 -13.00 3.27
CA PRO A 91 -14.12 -13.54 1.94
C PRO A 91 -13.41 -12.56 1.01
N PRO A 92 -12.56 -13.04 0.09
CA PRO A 92 -12.00 -12.23 -0.99
C PRO A 92 -13.09 -11.44 -1.71
N GLY A 93 -12.75 -10.26 -2.23
CA GLY A 93 -13.75 -9.47 -2.94
C GLY A 93 -13.25 -8.13 -3.43
N ARG A 94 -13.98 -7.59 -4.40
CA ARG A 94 -13.69 -6.31 -5.08
C ARG A 94 -14.27 -5.10 -4.36
N THR A 95 -15.08 -5.31 -3.32
CA THR A 95 -15.76 -4.24 -2.61
C THR A 95 -14.82 -3.63 -1.57
N PRO A 96 -14.63 -2.29 -1.57
CA PRO A 96 -13.82 -1.61 -0.57
C PRO A 96 -14.27 -1.93 0.86
N ARG A 97 -13.31 -2.01 1.78
CA ARG A 97 -13.55 -2.28 3.21
C ARG A 97 -12.75 -1.30 4.05
N MET A 98 -13.31 -0.90 5.19
CA MET A 98 -12.60 -0.06 6.16
C MET A 98 -11.32 -0.76 6.64
N GLY A 99 -10.17 -0.09 6.55
CA GLY A 99 -8.86 -0.67 6.86
C GLY A 99 -7.80 -0.22 5.87
N VAL A 100 -6.99 -1.16 5.39
CA VAL A 100 -6.08 -0.94 4.25
C VAL A 100 -6.92 -1.02 2.98
N ASP A 101 -6.89 0.06 2.19
CA ASP A 101 -7.65 0.15 0.94
C ASP A 101 -6.87 -0.48 -0.24
N HIS A 102 -5.64 -0.03 -0.46
CA HIS A 102 -4.74 -0.53 -1.51
C HIS A 102 -3.26 -0.41 -1.10
N ILE A 103 -2.38 -0.97 -1.93
CA ILE A 103 -0.92 -0.80 -1.83
C ILE A 103 -0.38 -0.19 -3.14
N GLY A 104 0.33 0.93 -3.02
CA GLY A 104 0.83 1.68 -4.18
C GLY A 104 2.34 1.58 -4.38
N PHE A 105 2.74 1.59 -5.65
CA PHE A 105 4.13 1.60 -6.09
C PHE A 105 4.36 2.68 -7.15
N TYR A 106 5.54 3.30 -7.11
CA TYR A 106 6.00 4.09 -8.25
C TYR A 106 6.64 3.19 -9.29
N VAL A 107 6.29 3.40 -10.55
CA VAL A 107 7.09 2.94 -11.68
C VAL A 107 8.15 3.97 -12.02
N GLU A 108 9.13 3.58 -12.83
CA GLU A 108 10.07 4.56 -13.38
C GLU A 108 9.35 5.55 -14.30
N LYS A 109 9.91 6.76 -14.42
CA LYS A 109 9.30 7.83 -15.21
C LYS A 109 9.23 7.44 -16.69
N GLY A 110 8.03 7.41 -17.25
CA GLY A 110 7.74 7.04 -18.63
C GLY A 110 7.34 5.56 -18.79
N GLU A 111 7.33 4.77 -17.72
CA GLU A 111 7.12 3.32 -17.78
C GLU A 111 5.68 2.89 -17.46
N LEU A 112 4.78 3.81 -17.08
CA LEU A 112 3.43 3.40 -16.67
C LEU A 112 2.62 2.79 -17.82
N ASP A 113 2.78 3.29 -19.04
CA ASP A 113 2.12 2.71 -20.22
C ASP A 113 2.65 1.32 -20.57
N ALA A 114 3.95 1.08 -20.36
CA ALA A 114 4.55 -0.24 -20.54
C ALA A 114 4.03 -1.22 -19.48
N ALA A 115 3.98 -0.80 -18.22
CA ALA A 115 3.41 -1.60 -17.13
C ALA A 115 1.93 -1.93 -17.38
N ARG A 116 1.14 -0.96 -17.83
CA ARG A 116 -0.24 -1.16 -18.26
C ARG A 116 -0.36 -2.23 -19.35
N GLY A 117 0.53 -2.20 -20.35
CA GLY A 117 0.59 -3.20 -21.41
C GLY A 117 0.79 -4.63 -20.89
N ILE A 118 1.74 -4.81 -19.95
CA ILE A 118 2.00 -6.10 -19.30
C ILE A 118 0.74 -6.61 -18.58
N LEU A 119 0.05 -5.76 -17.82
CA LEU A 119 -1.17 -6.13 -17.11
C LEU A 119 -2.25 -6.65 -18.07
N ILE A 120 -2.44 -5.97 -19.20
CA ILE A 120 -3.41 -6.37 -20.23
C ILE A 120 -3.02 -7.71 -20.87
N GLU A 121 -1.74 -7.88 -21.23
CA GLU A 121 -1.24 -9.12 -21.85
C GLU A 121 -1.39 -10.32 -20.91
N CYS A 122 -1.15 -10.12 -19.61
CA CYS A 122 -1.33 -11.14 -18.59
C CYS A 122 -2.79 -11.36 -18.15
N GLY A 123 -3.75 -10.61 -18.71
CA GLY A 123 -5.17 -10.71 -18.35
C GLY A 123 -5.50 -10.21 -16.94
N VAL A 124 -4.65 -9.35 -16.38
CA VAL A 124 -4.84 -8.76 -15.05
C VAL A 124 -5.84 -7.59 -15.14
N PRO A 125 -6.95 -7.60 -14.38
CA PRO A 125 -7.96 -6.56 -14.50
C PRO A 125 -7.47 -5.21 -13.98
N ILE A 126 -7.40 -4.21 -14.86
CA ILE A 126 -7.32 -2.80 -14.49
C ILE A 126 -8.74 -2.34 -14.13
N ILE A 127 -8.89 -1.70 -12.97
CA ILE A 127 -10.21 -1.32 -12.43
C ILE A 127 -10.47 0.18 -12.49
N GLU A 128 -9.42 0.98 -12.50
CA GLU A 128 -9.48 2.44 -12.63
C GLU A 128 -8.11 2.94 -13.11
N GLU A 129 -8.09 3.99 -13.92
CA GLU A 129 -6.87 4.67 -14.34
C GLU A 129 -7.20 6.12 -14.67
N ASP A 130 -6.24 7.02 -14.40
CA ASP A 130 -6.36 8.43 -14.77
C ASP A 130 -5.00 9.03 -15.12
N ASP A 131 -5.04 10.07 -15.93
CA ASP A 131 -3.90 10.86 -16.36
C ASP A 131 -4.13 12.32 -15.93
N MET A 132 -3.67 12.64 -14.73
CA MET A 132 -3.77 13.97 -14.16
C MET A 132 -2.50 14.78 -14.47
N PRO A 133 -2.56 16.14 -14.42
CA PRO A 133 -1.41 16.99 -14.74
C PRO A 133 -0.11 16.67 -13.98
N HIS A 134 -0.21 16.17 -12.75
CA HIS A 134 0.93 15.92 -11.86
C HIS A 134 1.23 14.43 -11.62
N LEU A 135 0.28 13.55 -11.95
CA LEU A 135 0.33 12.14 -11.62
C LEU A 135 -0.45 11.35 -12.66
N LYS A 136 0.16 10.30 -13.20
CA LYS A 136 -0.57 9.25 -13.90
C LYS A 136 -0.66 8.05 -12.96
N TYR A 137 -1.81 7.38 -12.91
CA TYR A 137 -1.95 6.19 -12.09
C TYR A 137 -2.88 5.17 -12.74
N LEU A 138 -2.75 3.93 -12.30
CA LEU A 138 -3.74 2.88 -12.52
C LEU A 138 -3.88 2.01 -11.29
N TYR A 139 -5.09 1.52 -11.06
CA TYR A 139 -5.42 0.49 -10.09
C TYR A 139 -5.72 -0.81 -10.81
N PHE A 140 -5.24 -1.93 -10.28
CA PHE A 140 -5.50 -3.26 -10.80
C PHE A 140 -5.69 -4.26 -9.67
N GLN A 141 -6.33 -5.39 -10.00
CA GLN A 141 -6.62 -6.43 -9.01
C GLN A 141 -5.59 -7.55 -9.05
N GLY A 142 -4.97 -7.75 -7.90
CA GLY A 142 -4.21 -8.95 -7.60
C GLY A 142 -5.08 -10.09 -7.05
N PRO A 143 -4.41 -11.16 -6.60
CA PRO A 143 -5.03 -12.31 -5.95
C PRO A 143 -5.94 -11.90 -4.81
N ASP A 144 -7.04 -12.63 -4.64
CA ASP A 144 -8.09 -12.35 -3.65
C ASP A 144 -8.73 -10.94 -3.71
N GLY A 145 -8.54 -10.21 -4.82
CA GLY A 145 -9.08 -8.87 -5.01
C GLY A 145 -8.28 -7.77 -4.34
N VAL A 146 -7.04 -8.03 -3.93
CA VAL A 146 -6.13 -7.00 -3.41
C VAL A 146 -5.95 -5.91 -4.47
N VAL A 147 -6.26 -4.67 -4.12
CA VAL A 147 -6.08 -3.53 -5.00
C VAL A 147 -4.65 -3.05 -4.92
N ILE A 148 -4.01 -2.92 -6.08
CA ILE A 148 -2.63 -2.47 -6.23
C ILE A 148 -2.64 -1.26 -7.15
N GLU A 149 -1.89 -0.23 -6.79
CA GLU A 149 -1.75 1.01 -7.55
C GLU A 149 -0.35 1.09 -8.16
N LEU A 150 -0.26 1.43 -9.44
CA LEU A 150 0.97 1.90 -10.06
C LEU A 150 0.84 3.39 -10.36
N MET A 151 1.88 4.14 -10.00
CA MET A 151 1.93 5.59 -10.14
C MET A 151 3.17 6.03 -10.92
N GLU A 152 3.01 7.08 -11.70
CA GLU A 152 4.09 7.82 -12.33
C GLU A 152 3.94 9.31 -12.03
N THR A 153 4.90 9.88 -11.30
CA THR A 153 4.94 11.32 -11.03
C THR A 153 5.37 12.08 -12.28
N LYS A 154 4.57 13.07 -12.70
CA LYS A 154 4.92 13.95 -13.82
C LYS A 154 5.73 15.17 -13.37
N ALA A 155 5.61 15.54 -12.10
CA ALA A 155 6.40 16.55 -11.42
C ALA A 155 7.26 15.92 -10.31
N PRO A 156 8.37 16.57 -9.88
CA PRO A 156 9.15 16.09 -8.74
C PRO A 156 8.29 16.00 -7.47
N LEU A 157 8.45 14.93 -6.70
CA LEU A 157 7.84 14.78 -5.38
C LEU A 157 8.17 16.02 -4.52
N GLY A 158 7.15 16.79 -4.15
CA GLY A 158 7.28 17.95 -3.27
C GLY A 158 7.07 19.33 -3.89
N VAL A 159 6.68 19.43 -5.17
CA VAL A 159 6.20 20.69 -5.75
C VAL A 159 4.69 20.58 -5.94
N SER A 160 3.93 21.12 -5.00
CA SER A 160 2.52 21.42 -5.24
C SER A 160 2.43 22.33 -6.47
N PRO A 161 1.54 22.07 -7.44
CA PRO A 161 1.17 23.09 -8.41
C PRO A 161 0.77 24.37 -7.66
N PRO A 162 1.03 25.58 -8.20
CA PRO A 162 0.36 26.76 -7.68
C PRO A 162 -1.14 26.46 -7.63
N GLU A 163 -1.79 26.75 -6.50
CA GLU A 163 -3.24 26.71 -6.40
C GLU A 163 -3.78 27.44 -7.64
N GLN A 164 -4.51 26.72 -8.48
CA GLN A 164 -5.28 27.39 -9.51
C GLN A 164 -6.38 28.09 -8.74
N ASP A 165 -6.22 29.41 -8.58
CA ASP A 165 -7.31 30.27 -8.17
C ASP A 165 -8.50 29.93 -9.08
N GLU A 166 -9.54 29.33 -8.52
CA GLU A 166 -10.82 29.17 -9.19
C GLU A 166 -11.35 30.58 -9.46
N GLU A 167 -11.07 31.09 -10.66
CA GLU A 167 -11.59 32.36 -11.13
C GLU A 167 -13.07 32.17 -11.53
N SER A 168 -13.93 32.55 -10.57
CA SER A 168 -15.36 32.95 -10.63
C SER A 168 -16.41 31.99 -11.18
#